data_AF-A0A5C6X8B6-F1
#
_entry.id   AF-A0A5C6X8B6-F1
#
_cell.length_a   1.000
_cell.length_b   1.000
_cell.length_c   1.000
_cell.angle_alpha   90.00
_cell.angle_beta   90.00
_cell.angle_gamma   90.00
#
_symmetry.space_group_name_H-M   'P 1'
#
loop_
_entity.id
_entity.type
_entity.pdbx_description
1 polymer ?
#
loop_
_entity_poly.entity_id
_entity_poly.type
_entity_poly.pdbx_seq_one_letter_code
_entity_poly.pdbx_strand_id
1 'polypeptide(L)'
;MDPSYRHEMAYLIREEKRLEEELEKLREEFATWKRRVALAHEKGHPELAAQATERVDELRTRGHATREELELIASKKRLLIRQARRPDGSEVERAEALLEEVRQGGLIDPDEASLEEEFRRLARGESQESSRSSDPPTDSGAAPLEEDDNP
;
A
#
# COMPACT_ATOMS: atom_id res chain seq x y z
N MET A 1 18.72 -5.30 14.94
CA MET A 1 17.30 -5.68 14.80
C MET A 1 16.65 -5.57 16.18
N ASP A 2 15.66 -4.70 16.31
CA ASP A 2 14.99 -4.39 17.57
C ASP A 2 14.35 -5.63 18.22
N PRO A 3 14.57 -5.92 19.51
CA PRO A 3 13.85 -6.96 20.25
C PRO A 3 12.33 -6.86 20.17
N SER A 4 11.77 -5.65 20.12
CA SER A 4 10.32 -5.41 20.03
C SER A 4 9.71 -6.08 18.78
N TYR A 5 10.38 -5.94 17.63
CA TYR A 5 10.02 -6.57 16.36
C TYR A 5 9.90 -8.09 16.47
N ARG A 6 10.86 -8.73 17.14
CA ARG A 6 10.89 -10.19 17.27
C ARG A 6 9.72 -10.70 18.10
N HIS A 7 9.39 -10.00 19.19
CA HIS A 7 8.27 -10.36 20.06
C HIS A 7 6.92 -10.17 19.34
N GLU A 8 6.74 -9.04 18.64
CA GLU A 8 5.51 -8.76 17.90
C GLU A 8 5.32 -9.74 16.75
N MET A 9 6.37 -10.04 15.97
CA MET A 9 6.31 -11.04 14.91
C MET A 9 5.97 -12.44 15.47
N ALA A 10 6.58 -12.85 16.59
CA ALA A 10 6.30 -14.13 17.22
C ALA A 10 4.85 -14.21 17.75
N TYR A 11 4.29 -13.11 18.24
CA TYR A 11 2.88 -13.04 18.60
C TYR A 11 1.98 -13.22 17.37
N LEU A 12 2.22 -12.47 16.29
CA LEU A 12 1.43 -12.55 15.05
C LEU A 12 1.45 -13.96 14.44
N ILE A 13 2.60 -14.64 14.47
CA ILE A 13 2.72 -16.04 13.97
C ILE A 13 1.90 -17.01 14.83
N ARG A 14 1.87 -16.84 16.16
CA ARG A 14 1.06 -17.69 17.02
C ARG A 14 -0.43 -17.47 16.80
N GLU A 15 -0.82 -16.20 16.63
CA GLU A 15 -2.21 -15.83 16.39
C GLU A 15 -2.71 -16.33 15.03
N GLU A 16 -1.88 -16.23 13.99
CA GLU A 16 -2.14 -16.80 12.66
C GLU A 16 -2.44 -18.30 12.76
N LYS A 17 -1.57 -19.08 13.43
CA LYS A 17 -1.79 -20.52 13.62
C LYS A 17 -3.07 -20.83 14.39
N ARG A 18 -3.37 -20.05 15.44
CA ARG A 18 -4.60 -20.21 16.22
C ARG A 18 -5.84 -20.03 15.34
N LEU A 19 -5.84 -19.00 14.50
CA LEU A 19 -6.95 -18.71 13.60
C LEU A 19 -7.05 -19.70 12.44
N GLU A 20 -5.93 -20.22 11.93
CA GLU A 20 -5.92 -21.31 10.95
C GLU A 20 -6.56 -22.59 11.52
N GLU A 21 -6.21 -22.97 12.75
CA GLU A 21 -6.83 -24.10 13.46
C GLU A 21 -8.33 -23.86 13.72
N GLU A 22 -8.70 -22.65 14.11
CA GLU A 22 -10.11 -22.27 14.29
C GLU A 22 -10.88 -22.38 12.97
N LEU A 23 -10.30 -21.90 11.88
CA LEU A 23 -10.92 -21.95 10.56
C LEU A 23 -11.11 -23.38 10.05
N GLU A 24 -10.16 -24.28 10.35
CA GLU A 24 -10.31 -25.69 10.01
C GLU A 24 -11.44 -26.35 10.82
N LYS A 25 -11.52 -26.09 12.13
CA LYS A 25 -12.65 -26.56 12.96
C LYS A 25 -13.99 -26.04 12.44
N LEU A 26 -14.06 -24.77 12.06
CA LEU A 26 -15.27 -24.18 11.48
C LEU A 26 -15.68 -24.86 10.17
N ARG A 27 -14.72 -25.27 9.32
CA ARG A 27 -14.99 -26.03 8.09
C ARG A 27 -15.57 -27.41 8.38
N GLU A 28 -15.01 -28.14 9.33
CA GLU A 28 -15.51 -29.46 9.76
C GLU A 28 -16.92 -29.37 10.36
N GLU A 29 -17.15 -28.38 11.22
CA GLU A 29 -18.47 -28.10 11.80
C GLU A 29 -19.48 -27.73 10.72
N PHE A 30 -19.11 -26.86 9.78
CA PHE A 30 -19.96 -26.44 8.68
C PHE A 30 -20.38 -27.62 7.80
N ALA A 31 -19.45 -28.52 7.45
CA ALA A 31 -19.76 -29.74 6.70
C ALA A 31 -20.71 -30.67 7.47
N THR A 32 -20.55 -30.74 8.80
CA THR A 32 -21.43 -31.53 9.67
C THR A 32 -22.84 -30.95 9.74
N TRP A 33 -22.98 -29.63 9.93
CA TRP A 33 -24.28 -28.98 9.99
C TRP A 33 -25.01 -28.97 8.64
N LYS A 34 -24.31 -28.84 7.52
CA LYS A 34 -24.90 -29.03 6.19
C LYS A 34 -25.54 -30.41 6.01
N ARG A 35 -24.86 -31.48 6.48
CA ARG A 35 -25.42 -32.83 6.45
C ARG A 35 -26.67 -32.95 7.33
N ARG A 36 -26.70 -32.25 8.47
CA ARG A 36 -27.88 -32.21 9.37
C ARG A 36 -29.07 -31.49 8.72
N VAL A 37 -28.83 -30.40 8.00
CA VAL A 37 -29.88 -29.70 7.22
C VAL A 37 -30.51 -30.66 6.20
N ALA A 38 -29.67 -31.33 5.38
CA ALA A 38 -30.16 -32.29 4.39
C ALA A 38 -30.97 -33.42 5.04
N LEU A 39 -30.45 -34.01 6.13
CA LEU A 39 -31.13 -35.08 6.85
C LEU A 39 -32.48 -34.64 7.45
N ALA A 40 -32.57 -33.40 7.97
CA ALA A 40 -33.81 -32.87 8.52
C ALA A 40 -34.87 -32.64 7.43
N HIS A 41 -34.46 -32.17 6.24
CA HIS A 41 -35.34 -32.08 5.08
C HIS A 41 -35.82 -33.46 4.60
N GLU A 42 -34.92 -34.42 4.46
CA GLU A 42 -35.24 -35.80 4.05
C GLU A 42 -36.24 -36.46 5.01
N LYS A 43 -36.14 -36.18 6.30
CA LYS A 43 -37.04 -36.72 7.34
C LYS A 43 -38.32 -35.92 7.52
N GLY A 44 -38.52 -34.83 6.77
CA GLY A 44 -39.73 -34.00 6.88
C GLY A 44 -39.84 -33.24 8.20
N HIS A 45 -38.70 -32.83 8.79
CA HIS A 45 -38.66 -32.00 10.00
C HIS A 45 -38.24 -30.55 9.67
N PRO A 46 -39.17 -29.71 9.19
CA PRO A 46 -38.83 -28.37 8.68
C PRO A 46 -38.29 -27.42 9.76
N GLU A 47 -38.77 -27.53 11.00
CA GLU A 47 -38.27 -26.71 12.11
C GLU A 47 -36.81 -27.01 12.45
N LEU A 48 -36.44 -28.30 12.48
CA LEU A 48 -35.05 -28.72 12.68
C LEU A 48 -34.15 -28.31 11.50
N ALA A 49 -34.68 -28.36 10.28
CA ALA A 49 -33.96 -27.90 9.10
C ALA A 49 -33.70 -26.39 9.16
N ALA A 50 -34.66 -25.58 9.62
CA ALA A 50 -34.51 -24.15 9.81
C ALA A 50 -33.43 -23.82 10.86
N GLN A 51 -33.48 -24.46 12.04
CA GLN A 51 -32.47 -24.28 13.10
C GLN A 51 -31.07 -24.69 12.64
N ALA A 52 -30.97 -25.82 11.93
CA ALA A 52 -29.69 -26.26 11.39
C ALA A 52 -29.16 -25.30 10.31
N THR A 53 -30.05 -24.68 9.53
CA THR A 53 -29.69 -23.69 8.51
C THR A 53 -29.17 -22.40 9.14
N GLU A 54 -29.85 -21.90 10.17
CA GLU A 54 -29.39 -20.75 10.96
C GLU A 54 -27.96 -20.99 11.48
N ARG A 55 -27.71 -22.19 12.04
CA ARG A 55 -26.37 -22.56 12.51
C ARG A 55 -25.32 -22.61 11.38
N VAL A 56 -25.70 -23.05 10.18
CA VAL A 56 -24.82 -23.03 9.00
C VAL A 56 -24.44 -21.59 8.62
N ASP A 57 -25.40 -20.66 8.68
CA ASP A 57 -25.16 -19.25 8.35
C ASP A 57 -24.32 -18.53 9.41
N GLU A 58 -24.51 -18.86 10.70
CA GLU A 58 -23.62 -18.40 11.77
C GLU A 58 -22.17 -18.87 11.55
N LEU A 59 -21.98 -20.16 11.24
CA LEU A 59 -20.65 -20.72 10.97
C LEU A 59 -20.00 -20.12 9.74
N ARG A 60 -20.80 -19.85 8.69
CA ARG A 60 -20.33 -19.13 7.49
C ARG A 60 -19.85 -17.74 7.87
N THR A 61 -20.65 -16.98 8.60
CA THR A 61 -20.32 -15.60 9.01
C THR A 61 -19.06 -15.56 9.86
N ARG A 62 -18.95 -16.45 10.85
CA ARG A 62 -17.74 -16.59 11.67
C ARG A 62 -16.53 -16.97 10.82
N GLY A 63 -16.71 -17.92 9.90
CA GLY A 63 -15.64 -18.34 8.98
C GLY A 63 -15.16 -17.20 8.06
N HIS A 64 -16.04 -16.28 7.65
CA HIS A 64 -15.64 -15.07 6.92
C HIS A 64 -14.85 -14.11 7.81
N ALA A 65 -15.34 -13.81 9.02
CA ALA A 65 -14.64 -12.94 9.96
C ALA A 65 -13.23 -13.48 10.30
N THR A 66 -13.08 -14.79 10.54
CA THR A 66 -11.77 -15.41 10.79
C THR A 66 -10.81 -15.26 9.60
N ARG A 67 -11.31 -15.27 8.34
CA ARG A 67 -10.46 -15.02 7.17
C ARG A 67 -10.00 -13.58 7.09
N GLU A 68 -10.89 -12.62 7.36
CA GLU A 68 -10.54 -11.20 7.39
C GLU A 68 -9.48 -10.92 8.46
N GLU A 69 -9.58 -11.58 9.63
CA GLU A 69 -8.56 -11.49 10.67
C GLU A 69 -7.20 -12.06 10.21
N LEU A 70 -7.18 -13.20 9.50
CA LEU A 70 -5.96 -13.75 8.92
C LEU A 70 -5.34 -12.80 7.88
N GLU A 71 -6.14 -12.17 7.02
CA GLU A 71 -5.67 -11.17 6.05
C GLU A 71 -5.08 -9.94 6.73
N LEU A 72 -5.69 -9.50 7.83
CA LEU A 72 -5.18 -8.42 8.66
C LEU A 72 -3.83 -8.79 9.27
N ILE A 73 -3.68 -10.00 9.82
CA ILE A 73 -2.40 -10.48 10.36
C ILE A 73 -1.33 -10.54 9.28
N ALA A 74 -1.64 -11.06 8.10
CA ALA A 74 -0.72 -11.08 6.96
C ALA A 74 -0.25 -9.66 6.59
N SER A 75 -1.18 -8.70 6.60
CA SER A 75 -0.88 -7.29 6.34
C SER A 75 -0.02 -6.65 7.43
N LYS A 76 -0.29 -6.93 8.70
CA LYS A 76 0.53 -6.50 9.85
C LYS A 76 1.95 -7.07 9.76
N LYS A 77 2.11 -8.36 9.48
CA LYS A 77 3.43 -9.00 9.29
C LYS A 77 4.22 -8.32 8.17
N ARG A 78 3.59 -8.06 7.01
CA ARG A 78 4.22 -7.33 5.90
C ARG A 78 4.65 -5.92 6.28
N LEU A 79 3.80 -5.20 7.01
CA LEU A 79 4.13 -3.85 7.51
C LEU A 79 5.31 -3.89 8.47
N LEU A 80 5.29 -4.83 9.42
CA LEU A 80 6.35 -4.99 10.41
C LEU A 80 7.69 -5.30 9.74
N ILE A 81 7.71 -6.17 8.72
CA ILE A 81 8.92 -6.47 7.92
C ILE A 81 9.44 -5.21 7.22
N ARG A 82 8.55 -4.40 6.63
CA ARG A 82 8.95 -3.12 5.99
C ARG A 82 9.53 -2.14 7.00
N GLN A 83 8.93 -2.03 8.18
CA GLN A 83 9.42 -1.17 9.25
C GLN A 83 10.79 -1.62 9.75
N ALA A 84 11.00 -2.93 9.94
CA ALA A 84 12.28 -3.48 10.38
C ALA A 84 13.42 -3.36 9.37
N ARG A 85 13.09 -3.19 8.08
CA ARG A 85 14.05 -2.95 6.99
C ARG A 85 14.23 -1.46 6.68
N ARG A 86 13.49 -0.57 7.34
CA ARG A 86 13.64 0.87 7.12
C ARG A 86 15.01 1.29 7.68
N PRO A 87 15.86 1.97 6.89
CA PRO A 87 17.13 2.48 7.41
C PRO A 87 16.85 3.43 8.57
N ASP A 88 17.70 3.38 9.58
CA ASP A 88 17.61 4.31 10.69
C ASP A 88 18.01 5.73 10.25
N GLY A 89 17.63 6.75 11.03
CA GLY A 89 17.95 8.15 10.69
C GLY A 89 19.44 8.38 10.49
N SER A 90 20.29 7.64 11.22
CA SER A 90 21.76 7.74 11.12
C SER A 90 22.32 7.09 9.85
N GLU A 91 21.72 6.02 9.35
CA GLU A 91 22.03 5.38 8.08
C GLU A 91 21.58 6.26 6.91
N VAL A 92 20.43 6.92 7.04
CA VAL A 92 19.97 7.92 6.06
C VAL A 92 20.93 9.11 6.04
N GLU A 93 21.27 9.69 7.20
CA GLU A 93 22.24 10.80 7.31
C GLU A 93 23.63 10.41 6.75
N ARG A 94 24.10 9.19 7.02
CA ARG A 94 25.36 8.69 6.44
C ARG A 94 25.27 8.52 4.93
N ALA A 95 24.15 8.03 4.41
CA ALA A 95 23.92 7.89 2.98
C ALA A 95 23.83 9.26 2.29
N GLU A 96 23.17 10.23 2.91
CA GLU A 96 23.10 11.62 2.44
C GLU A 96 24.48 12.29 2.46
N ALA A 97 25.26 12.09 3.52
CA ALA A 97 26.63 12.59 3.61
C ALA A 97 27.54 11.98 2.53
N LEU A 98 27.42 10.67 2.26
CA LEU A 98 28.14 10.01 1.17
C LEU A 98 27.74 10.54 -0.21
N LEU A 99 26.45 10.79 -0.44
CA LEU A 99 25.97 11.39 -1.70
C LEU A 99 26.50 12.82 -1.89
N GLU A 100 26.55 13.60 -0.81
CA GLU A 100 27.07 14.95 -0.84
C GLU A 100 28.61 14.96 -1.04
N GLU A 101 29.34 14.02 -0.43
CA GLU A 101 30.78 13.83 -0.68
C GLU A 101 31.06 13.41 -2.13
N VAL A 102 30.25 12.51 -2.69
CA VAL A 102 30.34 12.10 -4.11
C VAL A 102 30.04 13.26 -5.06
N ARG A 103 29.04 14.10 -4.71
CA ARG A 103 28.72 15.33 -5.46
C ARG A 103 29.87 16.33 -5.41
N GLN A 104 30.44 16.58 -4.23
CA GLN A 104 31.55 17.52 -4.05
C GLN A 104 32.86 16.99 -4.66
N GLY A 105 33.04 15.67 -4.68
CA GLY A 105 34.18 14.99 -5.31
C GLY A 105 34.13 14.95 -6.83
N GLY A 106 33.08 15.47 -7.47
CA GLY A 106 32.95 15.56 -8.93
C GLY A 106 32.84 14.20 -9.63
N LEU A 107 32.47 13.14 -8.91
CA LEU A 107 32.32 11.79 -9.48
C LEU A 107 30.96 11.61 -10.18
N ILE A 108 30.01 12.52 -9.91
CA ILE A 108 28.80 12.72 -10.69
C ILE A 108 28.95 14.10 -11.33
N ASP A 109 29.23 14.14 -12.63
CA ASP A 109 29.29 15.41 -13.36
C ASP A 109 27.85 15.95 -13.48
N PRO A 110 27.51 17.10 -12.88
CA PRO A 110 26.15 17.67 -12.99
C PRO A 110 25.77 17.92 -14.45
N ASP A 111 26.76 18.17 -15.30
CA ASP A 111 26.60 18.32 -16.74
C ASP A 111 26.24 16.98 -17.41
N GLU A 112 26.76 15.83 -16.97
CA GLU A 112 26.39 14.51 -17.54
C GLU A 112 24.94 14.12 -17.21
N ALA A 113 24.49 14.39 -15.97
CA ALA A 113 23.09 14.13 -15.60
C ALA A 113 22.11 15.03 -16.39
N SER A 114 22.48 16.30 -16.63
CA SER A 114 21.72 17.23 -17.49
C SER A 114 21.77 16.79 -18.95
N LEU A 115 22.92 16.32 -19.44
CA LEU A 115 23.09 15.84 -20.81
C LEU A 115 22.29 14.58 -21.08
N GLU A 116 22.18 13.66 -20.12
CA GLU A 116 21.35 12.46 -20.27
C GLU A 116 19.85 12.81 -20.31
N GLU A 117 19.44 13.83 -19.57
CA GLU A 117 18.07 14.36 -19.59
C GLU A 117 17.77 15.13 -20.89
N GLU A 118 18.73 15.91 -21.41
CA GLU A 118 18.68 16.55 -22.73
C GLU A 118 18.68 15.52 -23.88
N PHE A 119 19.47 14.45 -23.78
CA PHE A 119 19.49 13.37 -24.78
C PHE A 119 18.15 12.65 -24.82
N ARG A 120 17.53 12.39 -23.65
CA ARG A 120 16.18 11.83 -23.55
C ARG A 120 15.10 12.80 -24.04
N ARG A 121 15.34 14.11 -23.97
CA ARG A 121 14.44 15.15 -24.47
C ARG A 121 14.52 15.27 -26.00
N LEU A 122 15.73 15.22 -26.55
CA LEU A 122 16.00 15.11 -27.99
C LEU A 122 15.44 13.81 -28.59
N ALA A 123 15.59 12.67 -27.89
CA ALA A 123 15.00 11.40 -28.30
C ALA A 123 13.46 11.42 -28.26
N ARG A 124 12.85 12.30 -27.46
CA ARG A 124 11.40 12.57 -27.43
C ARG A 124 10.95 13.60 -28.47
N GLY A 125 11.88 14.22 -29.22
CA GLY A 125 11.56 15.07 -30.37
C GLY A 125 11.18 16.52 -30.04
N GLU A 126 11.49 17.02 -28.84
CA GLU A 126 11.22 18.41 -28.47
C GLU A 126 12.35 19.34 -28.94
N SER A 127 12.34 19.72 -30.21
CA SER A 127 13.27 20.74 -30.74
C SER A 127 12.72 22.14 -30.49
N GLN A 128 13.51 22.98 -29.83
CA GLN A 128 13.28 24.43 -29.77
C GLN A 128 13.38 25.02 -31.17
N GLU A 129 12.27 25.38 -31.79
CA GLU A 129 12.27 26.35 -32.88
C GLU A 129 10.94 27.11 -32.94
N SER A 130 10.93 28.34 -32.44
CA SER A 130 10.22 29.45 -33.09
C SER A 130 10.90 30.78 -32.74
N SER A 131 11.88 31.12 -33.57
CA SER A 131 11.95 32.40 -34.27
C SER A 131 12.08 33.69 -33.47
N ARG A 132 13.32 34.20 -33.48
CA ARG A 132 13.63 35.62 -33.62
C ARG A 132 12.78 36.24 -34.74
N SER A 133 12.08 37.33 -34.45
CA SER A 133 11.76 38.37 -35.44
C SER A 133 12.06 39.74 -34.84
N SER A 134 13.04 40.41 -35.45
CA SER A 134 13.39 41.84 -35.37
C SER A 134 12.13 42.74 -35.48
N ASP A 135 11.97 43.95 -34.94
CA ASP A 135 12.86 45.09 -34.64
C ASP A 135 12.02 46.15 -33.81
N PRO A 136 12.43 47.41 -33.49
CA PRO A 136 12.81 47.83 -32.13
C PRO A 136 11.94 48.98 -31.50
N PRO A 137 12.43 49.84 -30.56
CA PRO A 137 11.78 50.16 -29.28
C PRO A 137 10.85 51.39 -29.31
N THR A 138 9.80 51.41 -28.49
CA THR A 138 9.07 52.65 -28.18
C THR A 138 8.64 52.73 -26.73
N ASP A 139 9.19 53.77 -26.10
CA ASP A 139 8.79 54.48 -24.90
C ASP A 139 7.30 54.86 -24.89
N SER A 140 6.62 54.55 -23.77
CA SER A 140 5.38 55.16 -23.23
C SER A 140 4.88 54.20 -22.15
N GLY A 141 4.87 54.53 -20.86
CA GLY A 141 4.21 55.71 -20.33
C GLY A 141 2.90 55.26 -19.68
N ALA A 142 2.96 54.99 -18.38
CA ALA A 142 1.92 55.17 -17.37
C ALA A 142 0.49 54.58 -17.59
N ALA A 143 0.17 53.57 -16.74
CA ALA A 143 -1.09 53.36 -15.98
C ALA A 143 -2.43 53.24 -16.75
N PRO A 144 -3.57 52.85 -16.11
CA PRO A 144 -3.84 52.43 -14.72
C PRO A 144 -4.50 51.02 -14.63
N LEU A 145 -4.36 50.31 -13.50
CA LEU A 145 -5.35 50.17 -12.41
C LEU A 145 -6.79 49.94 -12.90
N GLU A 146 -7.32 48.75 -12.64
CA GLU A 146 -8.53 48.50 -11.82
C GLU A 146 -8.86 47.00 -11.86
N GLU A 147 -8.87 46.36 -10.70
CA GLU A 147 -9.82 45.30 -10.33
C GLU A 147 -9.66 45.09 -8.82
N ASP A 148 -10.36 45.97 -8.08
CA ASP A 148 -10.92 45.65 -6.77
C ASP A 148 -11.95 44.54 -6.98
N ASP A 149 -11.81 43.42 -6.26
CA ASP A 149 -12.96 42.79 -5.59
C ASP A 149 -12.51 41.66 -4.66
N ASN A 150 -12.63 41.91 -3.36
CA ASN A 150 -12.87 40.91 -2.31
C ASN A 150 -13.33 41.66 -1.03
N PRO A 151 -14.26 41.16 -0.19
CA PRO A 151 -14.99 39.89 -0.22
C PRO A 151 -16.52 39.97 -0.32
#